data_AF-A0A951J3T5-F1
#
_entry.id   AF-A0A951J3T5-F1
#
_cell.length_a   1.000
_cell.length_b   1.000
_cell.length_c   1.000
_cell.angle_alpha   90.00
_cell.angle_beta   90.00
_cell.angle_gamma   90.00
#
_symmetry.space_group_name_H-M   'P 1'
#
loop_
_entity.id
_entity.type
_entity.pdbx_description
1 polymer ?
#
loop_
_entity_poly.entity_id
_entity_poly.type
_entity_poly.pdbx_seq_one_letter_code
_entity_poly.pdbx_strand_id
1 'polypeptide(L)'
;MTRRAAAAGFSLVEVLVALAILEVGMLAAAGTLLLAARTMADAARLERAAADAAALADSLLTTPGAGDSEVERPGYRLRWERVGPGWRLTARTGDRSIVDVTVPWAP
;
A
#
# COMPACT_ATOMS: atom_id res chain seq x y z
N MET A 1 27.61 -8.56 -61.01
CA MET A 1 28.24 -7.49 -60.20
C MET A 1 27.43 -7.29 -58.93
N THR A 2 27.79 -7.98 -57.86
CA THR A 2 27.13 -7.88 -56.55
C THR A 2 27.90 -6.87 -55.70
N ARG A 3 27.38 -5.64 -55.56
CA ARG A 3 27.90 -4.69 -54.57
C ARG A 3 27.68 -5.30 -53.19
N ARG A 4 28.74 -5.70 -52.51
CA ARG A 4 28.70 -5.90 -51.06
C ARG A 4 28.34 -4.54 -50.45
N ALA A 5 27.15 -4.43 -49.86
CA ALA A 5 26.84 -3.31 -48.99
C ALA A 5 27.90 -3.32 -47.88
N ALA A 6 28.67 -2.24 -47.76
CA ALA A 6 29.59 -2.08 -46.65
C ALA A 6 28.73 -2.15 -45.37
N ALA A 7 28.98 -3.14 -44.52
CA ALA A 7 28.35 -3.22 -43.23
C ALA A 7 28.76 -1.98 -42.44
N ALA A 8 27.85 -1.01 -42.31
CA ALA A 8 28.08 0.16 -41.49
C ALA A 8 28.16 -0.30 -40.03
N GLY A 9 29.36 -0.23 -39.45
CA GLY A 9 29.56 -0.50 -38.03
C GLY A 9 29.07 0.67 -37.16
N PHE A 10 28.77 0.41 -35.90
CA PHE A 10 28.44 1.45 -34.94
C PHE A 10 29.70 2.26 -34.57
N SER A 11 29.55 3.58 -34.55
CA SER A 11 30.54 4.49 -33.99
C SER A 11 30.59 4.39 -32.46
N LEU A 12 31.73 4.77 -31.87
CA LEU A 12 31.88 4.83 -30.42
C LEU A 12 30.84 5.76 -29.78
N VAL A 13 30.52 6.87 -30.43
CA VAL A 13 29.53 7.84 -29.92
C VAL A 13 28.15 7.20 -29.85
N GLU A 14 27.74 6.43 -30.87
CA GLU A 14 26.44 5.74 -30.85
C GLU A 14 26.38 4.69 -29.73
N VAL A 15 27.46 3.97 -29.47
CA VAL A 15 27.52 3.01 -28.36
C VAL A 15 27.39 3.72 -27.02
N LEU A 16 28.09 4.84 -26.83
CA LEU A 16 28.00 5.64 -25.59
C LEU A 16 26.58 6.20 -25.38
N VAL A 17 25.92 6.67 -26.44
CA VAL A 17 24.53 7.13 -26.36
C VAL A 17 23.59 5.98 -26.03
N ALA A 18 23.77 4.81 -26.66
CA ALA A 18 22.96 3.62 -26.36
C ALA A 18 23.11 3.17 -24.91
N LEU A 19 24.34 3.19 -24.36
CA LEU A 19 24.62 2.92 -22.95
C LEU A 19 23.92 3.93 -22.04
N ALA A 20 24.02 5.24 -22.33
CA ALA A 20 23.35 6.26 -21.53
C ALA A 20 21.83 6.09 -21.52
N ILE A 21 21.21 5.78 -22.67
CA ILE A 21 19.77 5.48 -22.76
C ILE A 21 19.42 4.24 -21.94
N LEU A 22 20.23 3.18 -22.04
CA LEU A 22 20.03 1.94 -21.28
C LEU A 22 20.08 2.20 -19.77
N GLU A 23 21.06 2.97 -19.29
CA GLU A 23 21.22 3.32 -17.88
C GLU A 23 20.01 4.10 -17.36
N VAL A 24 19.53 5.08 -18.11
CA VAL A 24 18.31 5.83 -17.77
C VAL A 24 17.10 4.90 -17.73
N GLY A 25 16.98 3.99 -18.70
CA GLY A 25 15.91 2.99 -18.74
C GLY A 25 15.94 2.05 -17.52
N MET A 26 17.12 1.58 -17.13
CA MET A 26 17.30 0.76 -15.93
C MET A 26 16.93 1.51 -14.65
N LEU A 27 17.31 2.79 -14.54
CA LEU A 27 16.97 3.62 -13.39
C LEU A 27 15.45 3.83 -13.29
N ALA A 28 14.79 4.07 -14.41
CA ALA A 28 13.32 4.20 -14.47
C ALA A 28 12.62 2.90 -14.05
N ALA A 29 13.11 1.74 -14.51
CA ALA A 29 12.59 0.43 -14.13
C ALA A 29 12.75 0.18 -12.62
N ALA A 30 13.92 0.49 -12.05
CA ALA A 30 14.18 0.36 -10.61
C ALA A 30 13.25 1.26 -9.78
N GLY A 31 13.03 2.51 -10.21
CA GLY A 31 12.08 3.43 -9.59
C GLY A 31 10.65 2.89 -9.60
N THR A 32 10.23 2.29 -10.72
CA THR A 32 8.90 1.68 -10.87
C THR A 32 8.72 0.48 -9.94
N LEU A 33 9.73 -0.39 -9.83
CA LEU A 33 9.73 -1.53 -8.91
C LEU A 33 9.62 -1.09 -7.45
N LEU A 34 10.37 -0.06 -7.07
CA LEU A 34 10.31 0.49 -5.72
C LEU A 34 8.92 1.07 -5.39
N LEU A 35 8.33 1.79 -6.34
CA LEU A 35 6.97 2.32 -6.19
C LEU A 35 5.95 1.18 -6.04
N ALA A 36 6.02 0.15 -6.91
CA ALA A 36 5.14 -1.00 -6.83
C ALA A 36 5.25 -1.73 -5.48
N ALA A 37 6.47 -1.94 -4.98
CA ALA A 37 6.69 -2.56 -3.67
C ALA A 37 6.07 -1.75 -2.52
N ARG A 38 6.17 -0.42 -2.57
CA ARG A 38 5.52 0.48 -1.60
C ARG A 38 3.99 0.38 -1.68
N THR A 39 3.43 0.43 -2.88
CA THR A 39 1.98 0.30 -3.09
C THR A 39 1.45 -1.05 -2.59
N MET A 40 2.16 -2.15 -2.83
CA MET A 40 1.78 -3.47 -2.31
C MET A 40 1.84 -3.52 -0.78
N ALA A 41 2.88 -2.94 -0.18
CA ALA A 41 2.98 -2.87 1.28
C ALA A 41 1.85 -2.04 1.91
N ASP A 42 1.47 -0.93 1.26
CA ASP A 42 0.33 -0.09 1.67
C ASP A 42 -0.99 -0.85 1.56
N ALA A 43 -1.23 -1.52 0.44
CA ALA A 43 -2.44 -2.33 0.24
C ALA A 43 -2.55 -3.46 1.27
N ALA A 44 -1.46 -4.19 1.52
CA ALA A 44 -1.43 -5.26 2.51
C ALA A 44 -1.63 -4.74 3.94
N ARG A 45 -1.23 -3.50 4.26
CA ARG A 45 -1.55 -2.87 5.54
C ARG A 45 -3.03 -2.51 5.65
N LEU A 46 -3.60 -1.93 4.60
CA LEU A 46 -5.03 -1.58 4.55
C LEU A 46 -5.92 -2.81 4.70
N GLU A 47 -5.60 -3.89 3.97
CA GLU A 47 -6.34 -5.16 4.03
C GLU A 47 -6.34 -5.74 5.45
N ARG A 48 -5.17 -5.79 6.10
CA ARG A 48 -5.05 -6.24 7.49
C ARG A 48 -5.83 -5.35 8.45
N ALA A 49 -5.76 -4.03 8.31
CA ALA A 49 -6.49 -3.11 9.16
C ALA A 49 -8.02 -3.26 9.00
N ALA A 50 -8.49 -3.49 7.77
CA ALA A 50 -9.91 -3.74 7.50
C ALA A 50 -10.38 -5.08 8.08
N ALA A 51 -9.57 -6.14 7.94
CA ALA A 51 -9.87 -7.45 8.52
C ALA A 51 -9.91 -7.42 10.06
N ASP A 52 -8.93 -6.77 10.69
CA ASP A 52 -8.91 -6.59 12.15
C ASP A 52 -10.09 -5.74 12.64
N ALA A 53 -10.46 -4.68 11.91
CA ALA A 53 -11.62 -3.86 12.24
C ALA A 53 -12.94 -4.65 12.13
N ALA A 54 -13.08 -5.48 11.10
CA ALA A 54 -14.26 -6.36 10.94
C ALA A 54 -14.35 -7.38 12.09
N ALA A 55 -13.25 -8.06 12.40
CA ALA A 55 -13.20 -9.02 13.52
C ALA A 55 -13.48 -8.34 14.87
N LEU A 56 -12.98 -7.12 15.08
CA LEU A 56 -13.28 -6.34 16.28
C LEU A 56 -14.76 -5.92 16.33
N ALA A 57 -15.34 -5.51 15.20
CA ALA A 57 -16.76 -5.18 15.14
C ALA A 57 -17.63 -6.37 15.57
N ASP A 58 -17.37 -7.56 15.04
CA ASP A 58 -18.10 -8.79 15.40
C ASP A 58 -17.94 -9.13 16.90
N SER A 59 -16.74 -8.94 17.45
CA SER A 59 -16.47 -9.12 18.88
C SER A 59 -17.21 -8.11 19.77
N LEU A 60 -17.25 -6.83 19.35
CA LEU A 60 -17.96 -5.77 20.06
C LEU A 60 -19.47 -5.95 20.01
N LEU A 61 -20.00 -6.56 18.95
CA LEU A 61 -21.41 -6.94 18.83
C LEU A 61 -21.80 -8.11 19.76
N THR A 62 -20.85 -8.96 20.15
CA THR A 62 -21.10 -10.16 20.97
C THR A 62 -20.71 -9.99 22.44
N THR A 63 -19.90 -8.98 22.78
CA THR A 63 -19.40 -8.74 24.14
C THR A 63 -20.08 -7.54 24.78
N PRO A 64 -21.14 -7.74 25.60
CA PRO A 64 -21.77 -6.65 26.32
C PRO A 64 -20.80 -6.02 27.31
N GLY A 65 -20.84 -4.70 27.42
CA GLY A 65 -20.00 -3.95 28.37
C GLY A 65 -18.56 -3.69 27.92
N ALA A 66 -18.22 -3.97 26.66
CA ALA A 66 -16.98 -3.44 26.09
C ALA A 66 -16.95 -1.91 26.26
N GLY A 67 -15.80 -1.39 26.69
CA GLY A 67 -15.51 0.03 26.83
C GLY A 67 -14.65 0.53 25.67
N ASP A 68 -14.47 1.85 25.62
CA ASP A 68 -13.61 2.50 24.64
C ASP A 68 -12.15 2.12 24.89
N SER A 69 -11.44 1.75 23.84
CA SER A 69 -10.03 1.37 23.97
C SER A 69 -9.30 1.43 22.62
N GLU A 70 -8.01 1.16 22.67
CA GLU A 70 -7.09 1.21 21.55
C GLU A 70 -6.09 0.06 21.63
N VAL A 71 -5.75 -0.51 20.48
CA VAL A 71 -4.72 -1.54 20.35
C VAL A 71 -3.75 -1.18 19.23
N GLU A 72 -2.46 -1.32 19.53
CA GLU A 72 -1.41 -1.16 18.54
C GLU A 72 -1.19 -2.48 17.79
N ARG A 73 -1.13 -2.39 16.46
CA ARG A 73 -0.85 -3.49 15.54
C ARG A 73 0.38 -3.16 14.69
N PRO A 74 1.02 -4.16 14.06
CA PRO A 74 2.13 -3.89 13.16
C PRO A 74 1.73 -2.98 11.98
N GLY A 75 2.11 -1.70 12.08
CA GLY A 75 1.92 -0.71 11.02
C GLY A 75 0.64 0.13 11.11
N TYR A 76 -0.21 -0.07 12.12
CA TYR A 76 -1.39 0.78 12.38
C TYR A 76 -1.89 0.61 13.82
N ARG A 77 -2.76 1.51 14.23
CA ARG A 77 -3.36 1.57 15.55
C ARG A 77 -4.88 1.55 15.39
N LEU A 78 -5.54 0.61 16.04
CA LEU A 78 -6.98 0.43 15.97
C LEU A 78 -7.62 0.92 17.27
N ARG A 79 -8.50 1.91 17.15
CA ARG A 79 -9.26 2.49 18.26
C ARG A 79 -10.73 2.27 18.04
N TRP A 80 -11.44 1.92 19.10
CA TRP A 80 -12.89 1.85 19.10
C TRP A 80 -13.46 2.72 20.22
N GLU A 81 -14.51 3.43 19.88
CA GLU A 81 -15.22 4.31 20.81
C GLU A 81 -16.72 4.15 20.62
N ARG A 82 -17.47 4.22 21.71
CA ARG A 82 -18.91 4.15 21.68
C ARG A 82 -19.48 5.46 21.14
N VAL A 83 -20.29 5.37 20.09
CA VAL A 83 -20.95 6.53 19.46
C VAL A 83 -22.43 6.25 19.38
N GLY A 84 -23.20 6.85 20.30
CA GLY A 84 -24.64 6.61 20.42
C GLY A 84 -24.95 5.13 20.70
N PRO A 85 -25.89 4.50 19.98
CA PRO A 85 -26.19 3.08 20.10
C PRO A 85 -25.25 2.28 19.19
N GLY A 86 -23.94 2.50 19.22
CA GLY A 86 -23.04 1.86 18.27
C GLY A 86 -21.58 2.10 18.59
N TRP A 87 -20.73 1.64 17.69
CA TRP A 87 -19.28 1.70 17.81
C TRP A 87 -18.69 2.40 16.59
N ARG A 88 -17.79 3.35 16.81
CA ARG A 88 -16.89 3.84 15.77
C ARG A 88 -15.55 3.15 15.92
N LEU A 89 -15.10 2.51 14.85
CA LEU A 89 -13.80 1.88 14.74
C LEU A 89 -12.94 2.69 13.79
N THR A 90 -11.77 3.12 14.26
CA THR A 90 -10.80 3.88 13.47
C THR A 90 -9.45 3.16 13.48
N ALA A 91 -8.91 2.85 12.30
CA ALA A 91 -7.54 2.39 12.15
C ALA A 91 -6.68 3.53 11.60
N ARG A 92 -5.58 3.85 12.27
CA ARG A 92 -4.68 4.95 11.91
C ARG A 92 -3.26 4.46 11.70
N THR A 93 -2.59 5.00 10.68
CA THR A 93 -1.14 4.85 10.48
C THR A 93 -0.51 6.24 10.55
N GLY A 94 0.25 6.51 11.63
CA GLY A 94 0.69 7.87 11.95
C GLY A 94 -0.52 8.80 12.11
N ASP A 95 -0.51 9.94 11.42
CA ASP A 95 -1.62 10.90 11.47
C ASP A 95 -2.80 10.53 10.55
N ARG A 96 -2.63 9.60 9.61
CA ARG A 96 -3.64 9.26 8.60
C ARG A 96 -4.60 8.18 9.10
N SER A 97 -5.91 8.44 9.01
CA SER A 97 -6.93 7.40 9.12
C SER A 97 -6.96 6.57 7.84
N ILE A 98 -6.88 5.25 7.97
CA ILE A 98 -6.92 4.28 6.86
C ILE A 98 -8.22 3.47 6.84
N VAL A 99 -8.89 3.32 8.00
CA VAL A 99 -10.22 2.73 8.12
C VAL A 99 -11.01 3.58 9.11
N ASP A 100 -12.23 3.97 8.75
CA ASP A 100 -13.18 4.64 9.64
C ASP A 100 -14.56 4.06 9.36
N VAL A 101 -15.06 3.27 10.31
CA VAL A 101 -16.31 2.52 10.17
C VAL A 101 -17.15 2.75 11.41
N THR A 102 -18.44 3.04 11.23
CA THR A 102 -19.41 3.09 12.31
C THR A 102 -20.34 1.88 12.21
N VAL A 103 -20.39 1.08 13.27
CA VAL A 103 -21.20 -0.12 13.37
C VAL A 103 -22.35 0.16 14.33
N PRO A 104 -23.61 0.13 13.87
CA PRO A 104 -24.76 0.29 14.74
C PRO A 104 -24.91 -0.94 15.64
N TRP A 105 -25.21 -0.72 16.91
CA TRP A 105 -25.67 -1.75 17.83
C TRP A 105 -27.17 -1.96 17.61
N ALA A 106 -27.56 -3.18 17.22
CA ALA A 106 -28.95 -3.60 17.23
C ALA A 106 -29.23 -4.28 18.58
N PRO A 107 -30.26 -3.83 19.35
CA PRO A 107 -30.65 -4.46 20.61
C PRO A 107 -31.24 -5.85 20.42
#